data_AF-A0A059DXP9-F1
#
_entry.id   AF-A0A059DXP9-F1
#
_cell.length_a   1.000
_cell.length_b   1.000
_cell.length_c   1.000
_cell.angle_alpha   90.00
_cell.angle_beta   90.00
_cell.angle_gamma   90.00
#
_symmetry.space_group_name_H-M   'P 1'
#
loop_
_entity.id
_entity.type
_entity.pdbx_description
1 polymer ?
#
loop_
_entity_poly.entity_id
_entity_poly.type
_entity_poly.pdbx_seq_one_letter_code
_entity_poly.pdbx_strand_id
1 'polypeptide(L)'
;MLLALLAETAHHLPDDAPPPFPPFEAWHMPGQLFWLAILFAVLYFSLSRFILPKMSDTIEKRSDRIASDLDQAAKLNEQAEEAQQALELRIAQAKAKARETANKATAKVEAEMTAETARVDAEIEKKLDAAEERISALRANAMQNVEQIAVDAADAMTSRFGLKASAADLKKAVSAALN
;
A
#
# COMPACT_ATOMS: atom_id res chain seq x y z
N MET A 1 -60.36 47.69 -51.15
CA MET A 1 -60.58 48.38 -52.44
C MET A 1 -59.38 48.29 -53.40
N LEU A 2 -58.53 47.26 -53.28
CA LEU A 2 -57.45 46.93 -54.23
C LEU A 2 -57.70 45.58 -54.94
N LEU A 3 -58.72 44.82 -54.50
CA LEU A 3 -59.16 43.55 -55.10
C LEU A 3 -60.11 43.74 -56.30
N ALA A 4 -60.68 44.94 -56.49
CA ALA A 4 -61.55 45.22 -57.63
C ALA A 4 -60.76 45.66 -58.88
N LEU A 5 -59.56 46.21 -58.74
CA LEU A 5 -58.76 46.72 -59.86
C LEU A 5 -57.99 45.62 -60.61
N LEU A 6 -57.88 44.41 -60.04
CA LEU A 6 -57.25 43.28 -60.71
C LEU A 6 -58.21 42.48 -61.61
N ALA A 7 -59.52 42.74 -61.50
CA ALA A 7 -60.55 42.04 -62.30
C ALA A 7 -60.76 42.68 -63.68
N GLU A 8 -60.44 43.97 -63.84
CA GLU A 8 -60.73 44.73 -65.07
C GLU A 8 -59.66 44.54 -66.17
N THR A 9 -58.44 44.11 -65.84
CA THR A 9 -57.31 44.06 -66.80
C THR A 9 -57.16 42.72 -67.53
N ALA A 10 -58.06 41.76 -67.35
CA ALA A 10 -57.94 40.42 -67.95
C ALA A 10 -58.47 40.31 -69.40
N HIS A 11 -59.04 41.37 -69.99
CA HIS A 11 -59.79 41.26 -71.26
C HIS A 11 -59.12 41.90 -72.49
N HIS A 12 -57.81 42.14 -72.47
CA HIS A 12 -57.08 42.57 -73.68
C HIS A 12 -55.84 41.72 -73.91
N LEU A 13 -56.04 40.55 -74.51
CA LEU A 13 -54.97 39.75 -75.12
C LEU A 13 -55.06 39.95 -76.65
N PRO A 14 -53.94 40.18 -77.36
CA PRO A 14 -53.93 40.34 -78.81
C PRO A 14 -54.43 39.08 -79.53
N ASP A 15 -55.21 39.26 -80.61
CA ASP A 15 -55.95 38.22 -81.36
C ASP A 15 -55.10 37.09 -81.99
N ASP A 16 -53.77 37.12 -81.83
CA ASP A 16 -52.81 36.13 -82.38
C ASP A 16 -52.01 35.41 -81.28
N ALA A 17 -52.45 35.48 -80.02
CA ALA A 17 -51.85 34.74 -78.92
C ALA A 17 -52.21 33.24 -79.03
N PRO A 18 -51.24 32.31 -78.90
CA PRO A 18 -51.52 30.88 -78.91
C PRO A 18 -52.59 30.55 -77.86
N PRO A 19 -53.52 29.61 -78.15
CA PRO A 19 -54.62 29.30 -77.25
C PRO A 19 -54.09 29.06 -75.83
N PRO A 20 -54.76 29.59 -74.78
CA PRO A 20 -54.33 29.41 -73.41
C PRO A 20 -54.02 27.94 -73.19
N PHE A 21 -52.84 27.64 -72.67
CA PHE A 21 -52.39 26.26 -72.52
C PHE A 21 -53.46 25.52 -71.70
N PRO A 22 -54.14 24.49 -72.25
CA PRO A 22 -55.29 23.86 -71.62
C PRO A 22 -55.13 23.44 -70.14
N PRO A 23 -53.92 23.07 -69.65
CA PRO A 23 -53.72 22.73 -68.24
C PRO A 23 -53.92 23.89 -67.23
N PHE A 24 -53.89 25.15 -67.67
CA PHE A 24 -53.92 26.33 -66.78
C PHE A 24 -55.24 27.10 -66.83
N GLU A 25 -56.30 26.52 -67.36
CA GLU A 25 -57.63 27.13 -67.31
C GLU A 25 -58.21 27.09 -65.88
N ALA A 26 -58.65 28.26 -65.39
CA ALA A 26 -59.06 28.47 -63.98
C ALA A 26 -60.21 27.56 -63.51
N TRP A 27 -61.01 27.01 -64.43
CA TRP A 27 -62.11 26.11 -64.14
C TRP A 27 -61.67 24.77 -63.55
N HIS A 28 -60.47 24.27 -63.89
CA HIS A 28 -59.93 23.01 -63.38
C HIS A 28 -59.15 23.15 -62.07
N MET A 29 -58.76 24.39 -61.70
CA MET A 29 -57.93 24.65 -60.50
C MET A 29 -58.60 24.24 -59.17
N PRO A 30 -59.91 24.45 -58.92
CA PRO A 30 -60.52 24.09 -57.64
C PRO A 30 -60.48 22.59 -57.34
N GLY A 31 -60.71 21.74 -58.36
CA GLY A 31 -60.64 20.28 -58.21
C GLY A 31 -59.22 19.79 -57.96
N GLN A 32 -58.23 20.37 -58.66
CA GLN A 32 -56.81 20.07 -58.44
C GLN A 32 -56.37 20.50 -57.04
N LEU A 33 -56.77 21.68 -56.58
CA LEU A 33 -56.47 22.18 -55.23
C LEU A 33 -57.15 21.35 -54.14
N PHE A 34 -58.38 20.88 -54.37
CA PHE A 34 -59.08 19.99 -53.44
C PHE A 34 -58.36 18.66 -53.25
N TRP A 35 -58.01 17.97 -54.35
CA TRP A 35 -57.24 16.72 -54.28
C TRP A 35 -55.82 16.93 -53.75
N LEU A 36 -55.17 18.04 -54.12
CA LEU A 36 -53.88 18.43 -53.56
C LEU A 36 -53.99 18.60 -52.04
N ALA A 37 -55.02 19.28 -51.54
CA ALA A 37 -55.24 19.48 -50.12
C ALA A 37 -55.48 18.16 -49.39
N ILE A 38 -56.26 17.23 -49.97
CA ILE A 38 -56.47 15.89 -49.40
C ILE A 38 -55.15 15.11 -49.32
N LEU A 39 -54.42 15.01 -50.43
CA LEU A 39 -53.16 14.27 -50.47
C LEU A 39 -52.12 14.90 -49.55
N PHE A 40 -52.05 16.23 -49.52
CA PHE A 40 -51.17 16.96 -48.64
C PHE A 40 -51.53 16.75 -47.17
N ALA A 41 -52.82 16.76 -46.82
CA ALA A 41 -53.27 16.48 -45.46
C ALA A 41 -52.93 15.04 -45.03
N VAL A 42 -53.15 14.05 -45.90
CA VAL A 42 -52.80 12.64 -45.64
C VAL A 42 -51.28 12.48 -45.47
N LEU A 43 -50.49 13.13 -46.34
CA LEU A 43 -49.03 13.13 -46.26
C LEU A 43 -48.55 13.80 -44.97
N TYR A 44 -49.08 14.98 -44.65
CA TYR A 44 -48.75 15.74 -43.44
C TYR A 44 -49.05 14.92 -42.19
N PHE A 45 -50.22 14.29 -42.11
CA PHE A 45 -50.59 13.46 -40.98
C PHE A 45 -49.71 12.22 -40.87
N SER A 46 -49.36 11.60 -42.00
CA SER A 46 -48.44 10.46 -42.03
C SER A 46 -47.03 10.83 -41.53
N LEU A 47 -46.48 11.95 -42.00
CA LEU A 47 -45.17 12.43 -41.54
C LEU A 47 -45.19 12.81 -40.06
N SER A 48 -46.19 13.61 -39.66
CA SER A 48 -46.35 14.11 -38.30
C SER A 48 -46.50 12.96 -37.30
N ARG A 49 -47.32 11.96 -37.62
CA ARG A 49 -47.69 10.92 -36.65
C ARG A 49 -46.84 9.66 -36.69
N PHE A 50 -46.18 9.36 -37.81
CA PHE A 50 -45.40 8.10 -37.96
C PHE A 50 -43.91 8.32 -38.17
N ILE A 51 -43.50 9.29 -39.01
CA ILE A 51 -42.09 9.43 -39.41
C ILE A 51 -41.31 10.25 -38.38
N LEU A 52 -41.81 11.43 -38.00
CA LEU A 52 -41.18 12.29 -36.99
C LEU A 52 -40.99 11.60 -35.62
N PRO A 53 -42.00 10.92 -35.04
CA PRO A 53 -41.79 10.25 -33.74
C PRO A 53 -40.73 9.15 -33.83
N LYS A 54 -40.68 8.38 -34.92
CA LYS A 54 -39.64 7.34 -35.08
C LYS A 54 -38.21 7.89 -35.13
N MET A 55 -38.02 9.06 -35.74
CA MET A 55 -36.71 9.72 -35.72
C MET A 55 -36.38 10.31 -34.35
N SER A 56 -37.37 10.89 -33.67
CA SER A 56 -37.23 11.39 -32.29
C SER A 56 -36.78 10.28 -31.34
N ASP A 57 -37.46 9.14 -31.35
CA ASP A 57 -37.15 7.98 -30.49
C ASP A 57 -35.68 7.52 -30.65
N THR A 58 -35.12 7.60 -31.85
CA THR A 58 -33.75 7.14 -32.12
C THR A 58 -32.73 8.12 -31.55
N ILE A 59 -33.00 9.43 -31.65
CA ILE A 59 -32.13 10.47 -31.09
C ILE A 59 -32.18 10.42 -29.56
N GLU A 60 -33.37 10.29 -28.99
CA GLU A 60 -33.57 10.17 -27.55
C GLU A 60 -32.86 8.93 -26.99
N LYS A 61 -33.06 7.75 -27.58
CA LYS A 61 -32.34 6.52 -27.18
C LYS A 61 -30.81 6.67 -27.20
N ARG A 62 -30.27 7.38 -28.19
CA ARG A 62 -28.82 7.63 -28.25
C ARG A 62 -28.38 8.60 -27.17
N SER A 63 -29.12 9.68 -26.96
CA SER A 63 -28.87 10.65 -25.89
C SER A 63 -28.88 9.97 -24.52
N ASP A 64 -29.92 9.17 -24.24
CA ASP A 64 -30.07 8.42 -22.99
C ASP A 64 -28.94 7.42 -22.81
N ARG A 65 -28.54 6.73 -23.89
CA ARG A 65 -27.44 5.78 -23.83
C ARG A 65 -26.11 6.48 -23.51
N ILE A 66 -25.82 7.59 -24.18
CA ILE A 66 -24.62 8.38 -23.94
C ILE A 66 -24.61 8.92 -22.49
N ALA A 67 -25.74 9.46 -22.03
CA ALA A 67 -25.87 9.95 -20.65
C ALA A 67 -25.65 8.83 -19.63
N SER A 68 -26.25 7.66 -19.85
CA SER A 68 -26.06 6.47 -19.01
C SER A 68 -24.60 5.99 -19.02
N ASP A 69 -23.97 5.93 -20.18
CA ASP A 69 -22.58 5.46 -20.30
C ASP A 69 -21.60 6.47 -19.66
N LEU A 70 -21.88 7.77 -19.74
CA LEU A 70 -21.12 8.82 -19.05
C LEU A 70 -21.28 8.76 -17.52
N ASP A 71 -22.49 8.56 -17.02
CA ASP A 71 -22.75 8.38 -15.58
C ASP A 71 -22.05 7.13 -15.04
N GLN A 72 -22.11 6.03 -15.77
CA GLN A 72 -21.38 4.80 -15.41
C GLN A 72 -19.87 5.02 -15.42
N ALA A 73 -19.32 5.70 -16.44
CA ALA A 73 -17.90 6.02 -16.49
C ALA A 73 -17.46 6.93 -15.34
N ALA A 74 -18.27 7.93 -14.98
CA ALA A 74 -18.01 8.82 -13.85
C ALA A 74 -17.96 8.03 -12.53
N LYS A 75 -18.96 7.15 -12.29
CA LYS A 75 -18.99 6.29 -11.10
C LYS A 75 -17.80 5.34 -11.03
N LEU A 76 -17.42 4.73 -12.15
CA LEU A 76 -16.25 3.85 -12.21
C LEU A 76 -14.94 4.60 -11.96
N ASN A 77 -14.82 5.84 -12.45
CA ASN A 77 -13.67 6.70 -12.16
C ASN A 77 -13.61 7.06 -10.67
N GLU A 78 -14.73 7.47 -10.08
CA GLU A 78 -14.81 7.77 -8.63
C GLU A 78 -14.41 6.55 -7.80
N GLN A 79 -14.94 5.37 -8.11
CA GLN A 79 -14.56 4.11 -7.45
C GLN A 79 -13.08 3.77 -7.62
N ALA A 80 -12.50 4.03 -8.80
CA ALA A 80 -11.09 3.81 -9.07
C ALA A 80 -10.20 4.78 -8.26
N GLU A 81 -10.59 6.05 -8.17
CA GLU A 81 -9.89 7.06 -7.37
C GLU A 81 -9.96 6.72 -5.88
N GLU A 82 -11.13 6.34 -5.36
CA GLU A 82 -11.28 5.87 -3.97
C GLU A 82 -10.43 4.63 -3.70
N ALA A 83 -10.44 3.65 -4.61
CA ALA A 83 -9.63 2.45 -4.48
C ALA A 83 -8.13 2.75 -4.52
N GLN A 84 -7.70 3.70 -5.37
CA GLN A 84 -6.31 4.15 -5.42
C GLN A 84 -5.89 4.80 -4.12
N GLN A 85 -6.69 5.73 -3.59
CA GLN A 85 -6.40 6.40 -2.31
C GLN A 85 -6.34 5.39 -1.15
N ALA A 86 -7.27 4.43 -1.12
CA ALA A 86 -7.26 3.36 -0.14
C ALA A 86 -6.00 2.49 -0.25
N LEU A 87 -5.58 2.14 -1.47
CA LEU A 87 -4.36 1.37 -1.70
C LEU A 87 -3.12 2.13 -1.24
N GLU A 88 -2.99 3.40 -1.59
CA GLU A 88 -1.87 4.25 -1.17
C GLU A 88 -1.79 4.34 0.36
N LEU A 89 -2.93 4.56 1.03
CA LEU A 89 -3.01 4.57 2.49
C LEU A 89 -2.60 3.22 3.09
N ARG A 90 -3.06 2.10 2.52
CA ARG A 90 -2.73 0.75 3.00
C ARG A 90 -1.25 0.44 2.83
N ILE A 91 -0.63 0.86 1.73
CA ILE A 91 0.82 0.72 1.51
C ILE A 91 1.59 1.57 2.53
N ALA A 92 1.18 2.81 2.77
CA ALA A 92 1.81 3.68 3.76
C ALA A 92 1.73 3.08 5.17
N GLN A 93 0.54 2.61 5.58
CA GLN A 93 0.32 1.95 6.87
C GLN A 93 1.13 0.65 7.00
N ALA A 94 1.17 -0.18 5.95
CA ALA A 94 1.94 -1.41 5.94
C ALA A 94 3.44 -1.13 6.11
N LYS A 95 3.98 -0.14 5.39
CA LYS A 95 5.38 0.29 5.53
C LYS A 95 5.68 0.83 6.93
N ALA A 96 4.78 1.64 7.49
CA ALA A 96 4.93 2.17 8.85
C ALA A 96 4.95 1.05 9.89
N LYS A 97 3.99 0.10 9.80
CA LYS A 97 3.91 -1.05 10.70
C LYS A 97 5.11 -1.99 10.56
N ALA A 98 5.62 -2.19 9.35
CA ALA A 98 6.82 -2.98 9.12
C ALA A 98 8.05 -2.34 9.80
N ARG A 99 8.24 -1.02 9.64
CA ARG A 99 9.32 -0.27 10.31
C ARG A 99 9.18 -0.32 11.84
N GLU A 100 7.97 -0.12 12.35
CA GLU A 100 7.70 -0.22 13.79
C GLU A 100 8.03 -1.61 14.33
N THR A 101 7.60 -2.66 13.63
CA THR A 101 7.86 -4.05 14.02
C THR A 101 9.35 -4.37 13.98
N ALA A 102 10.06 -3.94 12.94
CA ALA A 102 11.52 -4.09 12.83
C ALA A 102 12.24 -3.39 13.98
N ASN A 103 11.89 -2.13 14.28
CA ASN A 103 12.49 -1.37 15.37
C ASN A 103 12.22 -2.03 16.73
N LYS A 104 10.99 -2.50 16.98
CA LYS A 104 10.65 -3.22 18.21
C LYS A 104 11.42 -4.54 18.34
N ALA A 105 11.57 -5.28 17.24
CA ALA A 105 12.33 -6.52 17.22
C ALA A 105 13.81 -6.26 17.52
N THR A 106 14.43 -5.28 16.87
CA THR A 106 15.83 -4.90 17.14
C THR A 106 16.02 -4.46 18.58
N ALA A 107 15.16 -3.58 19.10
CA ALA A 107 15.24 -3.12 20.48
C ALA A 107 15.08 -4.27 21.49
N LYS A 108 14.18 -5.23 21.21
CA LYS A 108 14.00 -6.42 22.04
C LYS A 108 15.23 -7.32 22.01
N VAL A 109 15.79 -7.59 20.84
CA VAL A 109 17.00 -8.41 20.69
C VAL A 109 18.19 -7.77 21.40
N GLU A 110 18.36 -6.45 21.28
CA GLU A 110 19.46 -5.73 21.94
C GLU A 110 19.32 -5.74 23.46
N ALA A 111 18.09 -5.63 23.98
CA ALA A 111 17.82 -5.78 25.41
C ALA A 111 18.09 -7.21 25.91
N GLU A 112 17.65 -8.23 25.17
CA GLU A 112 17.91 -9.64 25.50
C GLU A 112 19.40 -9.97 25.43
N MET A 113 20.11 -9.49 24.42
CA MET A 113 21.56 -9.64 24.31
C MET A 113 22.29 -8.99 25.49
N THR A 114 21.94 -7.75 25.83
CA THR A 114 22.56 -7.04 26.96
C THR A 114 22.32 -7.78 28.28
N ALA A 115 21.10 -8.28 28.50
CA ALA A 115 20.76 -9.04 29.70
C ALA A 115 21.52 -10.37 29.76
N GLU A 116 21.62 -11.08 28.65
CA GLU A 116 22.33 -12.37 28.60
C GLU A 116 23.85 -12.17 28.74
N THR A 117 24.43 -11.15 28.11
CA THR A 117 25.83 -10.78 28.32
C THR A 117 26.10 -10.46 29.78
N ALA A 118 25.28 -9.62 30.42
CA ALA A 118 25.44 -9.32 31.85
C ALA A 118 25.32 -10.56 32.74
N ARG A 119 24.42 -11.50 32.39
CA ARG A 119 24.28 -12.78 33.10
C ARG A 119 25.53 -13.66 32.96
N VAL A 120 26.05 -13.78 31.74
CA VAL A 120 27.25 -14.56 31.44
C VAL A 120 28.48 -13.94 32.11
N ASP A 121 28.62 -12.62 32.06
CA ASP A 121 29.73 -11.91 32.72
C ASP A 121 29.71 -12.15 34.23
N ALA A 122 28.54 -12.08 34.87
CA ALA A 122 28.40 -12.40 36.29
C ALA A 122 28.69 -13.88 36.62
N GLU A 123 28.39 -14.81 35.71
CA GLU A 123 28.80 -16.21 35.87
C GLU A 123 30.31 -16.41 35.71
N ILE A 124 30.93 -15.68 34.79
CA ILE A 124 32.38 -15.71 34.57
C ILE A 124 33.10 -15.17 35.80
N GLU A 125 32.65 -14.03 36.35
CA GLU A 125 33.22 -13.43 37.56
C GLU A 125 33.19 -14.41 38.74
N LYS A 126 32.03 -15.05 38.99
CA LYS A 126 31.92 -16.09 40.03
C LYS A 126 32.86 -17.28 39.81
N LYS A 127 33.05 -17.69 38.56
CA LYS A 127 33.98 -18.79 38.23
C LYS A 127 35.43 -18.36 38.43
N LEU A 128 35.75 -17.10 38.14
CA LEU A 128 37.07 -16.53 38.36
C LEU A 128 37.39 -16.46 39.85
N ASP A 129 36.48 -15.94 40.66
CA ASP A 129 36.62 -15.88 42.12
C ASP A 129 36.83 -17.28 42.71
N ALA A 130 36.00 -18.25 42.32
CA ALA A 130 36.13 -19.63 42.79
C ALA A 130 37.45 -20.29 42.35
N ALA A 131 37.94 -19.95 41.16
CA ALA A 131 39.24 -20.43 40.67
C ALA A 131 40.40 -19.78 41.46
N GLU A 132 40.32 -18.49 41.76
CA GLU A 132 41.30 -17.76 42.56
C GLU A 132 41.37 -18.30 44.00
N GLU A 133 40.23 -18.56 44.64
CA GLU A 133 40.18 -19.23 45.94
C GLU A 133 40.86 -20.60 45.90
N ARG A 134 40.57 -21.39 44.86
CA ARG A 134 41.15 -22.73 44.69
C ARG A 134 42.66 -22.67 44.47
N ILE A 135 43.14 -21.71 43.68
CA ILE A 135 44.57 -21.48 43.45
C ILE A 135 45.25 -21.05 44.74
N SER A 136 44.66 -20.13 45.49
CA SER A 136 45.18 -19.65 46.78
C SER A 136 45.28 -20.80 47.79
N ALA A 137 44.23 -21.61 47.92
CA ALA A 137 44.23 -22.78 48.78
C ALA A 137 45.28 -23.82 48.36
N LEU A 138 45.41 -24.08 47.05
CA LEU A 138 46.43 -25.01 46.54
C LEU A 138 47.84 -24.49 46.82
N ARG A 139 48.08 -23.18 46.64
CA ARG A 139 49.36 -22.55 46.96
C ARG A 139 49.69 -22.66 48.44
N ALA A 140 48.73 -22.38 49.32
CA ALA A 140 48.92 -22.52 50.77
C ALA A 140 49.30 -23.96 51.17
N ASN A 141 48.55 -24.94 50.66
CA ASN A 141 48.85 -26.36 50.89
C ASN A 141 50.22 -26.77 50.33
N ALA A 142 50.57 -26.31 49.13
CA ALA A 142 51.88 -26.60 48.53
C ALA A 142 53.02 -26.01 49.37
N MET A 143 52.88 -24.78 49.88
CA MET A 143 53.88 -24.16 50.77
C MET A 143 54.01 -24.91 52.10
N GLN A 144 52.90 -25.35 52.68
CA GLN A 144 52.93 -26.19 53.89
C GLN A 144 53.64 -27.53 53.63
N ASN A 145 53.37 -28.17 52.49
CA ASN A 145 54.05 -29.41 52.11
C ASN A 145 55.57 -29.19 51.92
N VAL A 146 55.98 -28.06 51.33
CA VAL A 146 57.40 -27.71 51.20
C VAL A 146 58.05 -27.49 52.57
N GLU A 147 57.40 -26.77 53.49
CA GLU A 147 57.90 -26.60 54.86
C GLU A 147 58.10 -27.96 55.54
N GLN A 148 57.13 -28.87 55.39
CA GLN A 148 57.21 -30.20 55.99
C GLN A 148 58.34 -31.05 55.38
N ILE A 149 58.48 -31.07 54.06
CA ILE A 149 59.60 -31.74 53.38
C ILE A 149 60.95 -31.15 53.82
N ALA A 150 61.04 -29.84 54.00
CA ALA A 150 62.26 -29.18 54.47
C ALA A 150 62.61 -29.55 55.92
N VAL A 151 61.61 -29.65 56.81
CA VAL A 151 61.80 -30.15 58.18
C VAL A 151 62.27 -31.61 58.17
N ASP A 152 61.61 -32.47 57.39
CA ASP A 152 61.96 -33.89 57.28
C ASP A 152 63.38 -34.08 56.72
N ALA A 153 63.76 -33.28 55.71
CA ALA A 153 65.11 -33.29 55.15
C ALA A 153 66.17 -32.78 56.15
N ALA A 154 65.87 -31.73 56.92
CA ALA A 154 66.75 -31.21 57.95
C ALA A 154 66.94 -32.21 59.12
N ASP A 155 65.87 -32.89 59.54
CA ASP A 155 65.92 -33.94 60.56
C ASP A 155 66.76 -35.14 60.09
N ALA A 156 66.55 -35.59 58.84
CA ALA A 156 67.32 -36.67 58.24
C ALA A 156 68.81 -36.32 58.14
N MET A 157 69.15 -35.08 57.78
CA MET A 157 70.53 -34.62 57.69
C MET A 157 71.20 -34.51 59.06
N THR A 158 70.55 -33.88 60.05
CA THR A 158 71.11 -33.72 61.40
C THR A 158 71.29 -35.05 62.13
N SER A 159 70.37 -35.99 61.93
CA SER A 159 70.48 -37.37 62.39
C SER A 159 71.72 -38.09 61.85
N ARG A 160 72.13 -37.83 60.59
CA ARG A 160 73.37 -38.40 60.03
C ARG A 160 74.65 -37.84 60.65
N PHE A 161 74.60 -36.64 61.23
CA PHE A 161 75.73 -36.02 61.94
C PHE A 161 75.72 -36.31 63.46
N GLY A 162 74.78 -37.14 63.95
CA GLY A 162 74.71 -37.53 65.37
C GLY A 162 74.13 -36.46 66.30
N LEU A 163 73.55 -35.40 65.75
CA LEU A 163 72.89 -34.33 66.49
C LEU A 163 71.38 -34.62 66.56
N LYS A 164 70.79 -34.65 67.75
CA LYS A 164 69.34 -34.74 67.94
C LYS A 164 68.76 -33.36 68.19
N ALA A 165 68.13 -32.77 67.19
CA ALA A 165 67.33 -31.55 67.35
C ALA A 165 65.88 -31.92 67.67
N SER A 166 65.19 -31.10 68.47
CA SER A 166 63.75 -31.32 68.72
C SER A 166 62.94 -30.91 67.48
N ALA A 167 61.83 -31.59 67.21
CA ALA A 167 60.95 -31.27 66.08
C ALA A 167 60.42 -29.82 66.14
N ALA A 168 60.28 -29.25 67.34
CA ALA A 168 59.87 -27.86 67.54
C ALA A 168 60.98 -26.88 67.12
N ASP A 169 62.24 -27.17 67.41
CA ASP A 169 63.38 -26.32 67.04
C ASP A 169 63.66 -26.36 65.54
N LEU A 170 63.57 -27.55 64.92
CA LEU A 170 63.71 -27.73 63.47
C LEU A 170 62.62 -26.96 62.71
N LYS A 171 61.35 -27.09 63.13
CA LYS A 171 60.25 -26.35 62.53
C LYS A 171 60.45 -24.84 62.65
N LYS A 172 60.89 -24.35 63.82
CA LYS A 172 61.16 -22.93 64.06
C LYS A 172 62.33 -22.40 63.20
N ALA A 173 63.37 -23.19 63.01
CA ALA A 173 64.51 -22.82 62.17
C ALA A 173 64.17 -22.81 60.67
N VAL A 174 63.41 -23.80 60.20
CA VAL A 174 62.95 -23.87 58.80
C VAL A 174 61.97 -22.74 58.48
N SER A 175 61.01 -22.45 59.36
CA SER A 175 60.09 -21.33 59.19
C SER A 175 60.77 -19.95 59.29
N ALA A 176 61.86 -19.82 60.06
CA ALA A 176 62.68 -18.60 60.07
C ALA A 176 63.51 -18.41 58.79
N ALA A 177 63.78 -19.47 58.03
CA ALA A 177 64.50 -19.42 56.76
C ALA A 177 63.58 -19.29 55.51
N LEU A 178 62.28 -19.57 55.67
CA LEU A 178 61.26 -19.47 54.62
C LEU A 178 60.53 -18.10 54.59
N ASN A 179 60.64 -17.31 55.67
CA ASN A 179 60.27 -15.89 55.71
C ASN A 179 61.39 -15.02 55.14
#